data_AF-L9LWY2-F1
#
_entry.id   AF-L9LWY2-F1
#
_cell.length_a   1.000
_cell.length_b   1.000
_cell.length_c   1.000
_cell.angle_alpha   90.00
_cell.angle_beta   90.00
_cell.angle_gamma   90.00
#
_symmetry.space_group_name_H-M   'P 1'
#
loop_
_entity.id
_entity.type
_entity.pdbx_description
1 polymer ?
#
loop_
_entity_poly.entity_id
_entity_poly.type
_entity_poly.pdbx_seq_one_letter_code
_entity_poly.pdbx_strand_id
1 'polypeptide(L)'
;MFSSLSHLAWAEGNCPQGMYPVGGQGVMGCAPIPNYGGGGGGYQAPTYYTYAVVGAIASGSNGVVGHSFAKVFRGDLRAKAVKDCQEKGGTHCEVWFTYQETQCATVGQAKGTTKLYGQVTGRDHTFRKKFGRESVLSQCQRDGFRKDQCEVVYERCSSVM
;
A
#
# COMPACT_ATOMS: atom_id res chain seq x y z
N MET A 1 -31.76 -14.90 -47.64
CA MET A 1 -30.35 -14.54 -47.90
C MET A 1 -29.73 -14.19 -46.56
N PHE A 2 -28.82 -15.04 -46.09
CA PHE A 2 -28.09 -14.88 -44.84
C PHE A 2 -26.95 -13.87 -45.08
N SER A 3 -26.93 -12.77 -44.34
CA SER A 3 -25.76 -11.91 -44.24
C SER A 3 -25.40 -11.75 -42.77
N SER A 4 -24.40 -12.55 -42.37
CA SER A 4 -23.65 -12.45 -41.13
C SER A 4 -22.89 -11.12 -41.11
N LEU A 5 -23.17 -10.26 -40.14
CA LEU A 5 -22.29 -9.16 -39.77
C LEU A 5 -21.64 -9.51 -38.44
N SER A 6 -20.40 -9.96 -38.56
CA SER A 6 -19.50 -10.36 -37.50
C SER A 6 -19.40 -9.29 -36.42
N HIS A 7 -19.61 -9.69 -35.17
CA HIS A 7 -19.30 -8.89 -34.00
C HIS A 7 -17.84 -8.45 -34.04
N LEU A 8 -17.60 -7.16 -34.24
CA LEU A 8 -16.38 -6.51 -33.74
C LEU A 8 -16.52 -6.45 -32.22
N ALA A 9 -16.19 -7.56 -31.56
CA ALA A 9 -15.79 -7.55 -30.17
C ALA A 9 -14.50 -6.74 -30.11
N TRP A 10 -14.62 -5.43 -29.93
CA TRP A 10 -13.54 -4.68 -29.33
C TRP A 10 -13.36 -5.26 -27.94
N ALA A 11 -12.29 -6.04 -27.80
CA ALA A 11 -11.72 -6.35 -26.51
C ALA A 11 -11.19 -5.03 -25.92
N GLU A 12 -12.10 -4.21 -25.41
CA GLU A 12 -11.82 -3.20 -24.39
C GLU A 12 -11.41 -3.99 -23.16
N GLY A 13 -10.17 -4.48 -23.17
CA GLY A 13 -9.55 -5.16 -22.05
C GLY A 13 -9.76 -4.27 -20.83
N ASN A 14 -10.49 -4.79 -19.86
CA ASN A 14 -11.07 -4.08 -18.71
C ASN A 14 -10.00 -3.62 -17.69
N CYS A 15 -8.74 -3.47 -18.12
CA CYS A 15 -7.58 -3.24 -17.28
C CYS A 15 -6.71 -2.10 -17.84
N PRO A 16 -6.32 -1.13 -17.00
CA PRO A 16 -5.49 0.01 -17.42
C PRO A 16 -4.11 -0.45 -17.92
N GLN A 17 -3.46 0.38 -18.75
CA GLN A 17 -2.12 0.09 -19.30
C GLN A 17 -1.13 -0.28 -18.18
N GLY A 18 -0.46 -1.42 -18.32
CA GLY A 18 0.42 -1.99 -17.30
C GLY A 18 -0.23 -3.04 -16.39
N MET A 19 -1.50 -3.39 -16.61
CA MET A 19 -2.18 -4.49 -15.91
C MET A 19 -2.79 -5.50 -16.91
N TYR A 20 -2.78 -6.78 -16.56
CA TYR A 20 -3.39 -7.87 -17.32
C TYR A 20 -4.60 -8.46 -16.58
N PRO A 21 -5.63 -8.91 -17.29
CA PRO A 21 -6.80 -9.51 -16.66
C PRO A 21 -6.43 -10.83 -15.97
N VAL A 22 -6.91 -11.02 -14.75
CA VAL A 22 -6.79 -12.25 -13.96
C VAL A 22 -8.18 -12.69 -13.51
N GLY A 23 -8.52 -13.95 -13.83
CA GLY A 23 -9.76 -14.57 -13.34
C GLY A 23 -10.34 -15.64 -14.26
N GLY A 24 -10.82 -16.73 -13.65
CA GLY A 24 -11.73 -17.72 -14.23
C GLY A 24 -13.03 -17.77 -13.42
N GLN A 25 -14.12 -18.22 -14.05
CA GLN A 25 -15.48 -18.39 -13.48
C GLN A 25 -15.94 -17.26 -12.53
N GLY A 26 -16.17 -16.07 -13.09
CA GLY A 26 -17.08 -15.07 -12.49
C GLY A 26 -16.46 -13.94 -11.69
N VAL A 27 -15.14 -13.93 -11.46
CA VAL A 27 -14.41 -12.79 -10.87
C VAL A 27 -13.41 -12.25 -11.90
N MET A 28 -13.70 -11.06 -12.45
CA MET A 28 -12.74 -10.32 -13.28
C MET A 28 -11.95 -9.36 -12.38
N GLY A 29 -10.62 -9.54 -12.30
CA GLY A 29 -9.70 -8.61 -11.68
C GLY A 29 -8.55 -8.23 -12.62
N CYS A 30 -7.78 -7.20 -12.28
CA CYS A 30 -6.59 -6.79 -13.02
C CYS A 30 -5.34 -7.00 -12.15
N ALA A 31 -4.32 -7.66 -12.68
CA ALA A 31 -3.03 -7.87 -12.05
C ALA A 31 -1.95 -7.02 -12.72
N PRO A 32 -1.01 -6.43 -11.98
CA PRO A 32 0.07 -5.63 -12.56
C PRO A 32 1.06 -6.51 -13.35
N ILE A 33 1.49 -6.03 -14.52
CA ILE A 33 2.50 -6.71 -15.35
C ILE A 33 3.88 -6.49 -14.70
N PRO A 34 4.61 -7.54 -14.31
CA PRO A 34 5.97 -7.39 -13.84
C PRO A 34 6.86 -6.83 -14.97
N ASN A 35 7.55 -5.72 -14.69
CA ASN A 35 8.52 -5.03 -15.56
C ASN A 35 7.98 -4.18 -16.73
N TYR A 36 6.74 -3.66 -16.67
CA TYR A 36 6.28 -2.66 -17.64
C TYR A 36 6.81 -1.26 -17.28
N GLY A 37 8.01 -0.92 -17.75
CA GLY A 37 8.64 0.37 -17.48
C GLY A 37 10.05 0.49 -18.06
N GLY A 38 10.27 0.00 -19.28
CA GLY A 38 11.53 0.15 -19.99
C GLY A 38 11.50 1.30 -20.98
N GLY A 39 12.00 2.48 -20.57
CA GLY A 39 12.60 3.45 -21.48
C GLY A 39 11.84 4.77 -21.69
N GLY A 40 12.61 5.87 -21.71
CA GLY A 40 12.25 7.10 -22.41
C GLY A 40 12.19 8.35 -21.53
N GLY A 41 13.29 9.10 -21.47
CA GLY A 41 13.31 10.43 -20.86
C GLY A 41 12.39 11.43 -21.57
N GLY A 42 11.69 12.23 -20.79
CA GLY A 42 10.87 13.34 -21.26
C GLY A 42 10.53 14.24 -20.07
N TYR A 43 10.87 15.52 -20.20
CA TYR A 43 10.57 16.56 -19.21
C TYR A 43 9.09 16.51 -18.81
N GLN A 44 8.81 16.13 -17.55
CA GLN A 44 7.44 16.09 -17.04
C GLN A 44 7.03 17.52 -16.65
N ALA A 45 6.13 18.11 -17.43
CA ALA A 45 5.34 19.25 -16.98
C ALA A 45 4.72 18.93 -15.61
N PRO A 46 4.60 19.90 -14.67
CA PRO A 46 4.09 19.64 -13.33
C PRO A 46 2.64 19.17 -13.43
N THR A 47 2.46 17.87 -13.29
CA THR A 47 1.16 17.21 -13.19
C THR A 47 0.44 17.76 -11.96
N TYR A 48 -0.68 18.44 -12.22
CA TYR A 48 -1.87 18.58 -11.36
C TYR A 48 -1.83 17.71 -10.09
N TYR A 49 -1.98 18.35 -8.93
CA TYR A 49 -1.86 17.83 -7.55
C TYR A 49 -2.11 16.32 -7.43
N THR A 50 -1.07 15.51 -7.67
CA THR A 50 -1.05 14.11 -7.22
C THR A 50 -1.09 14.18 -5.71
N TYR A 51 -2.15 13.66 -5.09
CA TYR A 51 -2.29 13.50 -3.64
C TYR A 51 -0.96 13.11 -3.02
N ALA A 52 -0.28 14.11 -2.46
CA ALA A 52 1.12 13.92 -2.23
C ALA A 52 1.29 12.92 -1.07
N VAL A 53 2.26 12.02 -1.21
CA VAL A 53 2.63 11.09 -0.13
C VAL A 53 2.99 11.91 1.10
N VAL A 54 2.39 11.60 2.25
CA VAL A 54 2.65 12.28 3.53
C VAL A 54 3.35 11.38 4.53
N GLY A 55 3.33 10.06 4.30
CA GLY A 55 4.13 9.13 5.08
C GLY A 55 4.47 7.86 4.31
N ALA A 56 5.53 7.22 4.76
CA ALA A 56 6.02 5.95 4.24
C ALA A 56 6.36 5.02 5.39
N ILE A 57 6.13 3.72 5.15
CA ILE A 57 6.49 2.63 6.05
C ILE A 57 7.48 1.75 5.31
N ALA A 58 8.56 1.39 5.98
CA ALA A 58 9.53 0.42 5.53
C ALA A 58 9.55 -0.76 6.51
N SER A 59 9.88 -1.94 6.01
CA SER A 59 9.99 -3.15 6.82
C SER A 59 11.28 -3.87 6.48
N GLY A 60 11.97 -4.37 7.50
CA GLY A 60 13.05 -5.33 7.34
C GLY A 60 12.52 -6.76 7.29
N SER A 61 13.27 -7.64 6.65
CA SER A 61 13.06 -9.10 6.65
C SER A 61 13.00 -9.70 8.07
N ASN A 62 13.63 -9.06 9.05
CA ASN A 62 13.59 -9.41 10.47
C ASN A 62 12.40 -8.80 11.23
N GLY A 63 11.41 -8.21 10.56
CA GLY A 63 10.20 -7.66 11.20
C GLY A 63 10.39 -6.31 11.86
N VAL A 64 11.53 -5.65 11.67
CA VAL A 64 11.74 -4.27 12.13
C VAL A 64 10.99 -3.31 11.22
N VAL A 65 10.28 -2.34 11.81
CA VAL A 65 9.49 -1.35 11.08
C VAL A 65 10.11 0.03 11.16
N GLY A 66 10.45 0.59 10.01
CA GLY A 66 10.81 1.99 9.83
C GLY A 66 9.62 2.81 9.34
N HIS A 67 9.59 4.10 9.69
CA HIS A 67 8.53 4.99 9.24
C HIS A 67 9.06 6.40 9.01
N SER A 68 8.35 7.13 8.15
CA SER A 68 8.56 8.56 7.97
C SER A 68 7.21 9.27 7.77
N PHE A 69 7.14 10.52 8.22
CA PHE A 69 5.96 11.35 8.02
C PHE A 69 6.37 12.81 7.93
N ALA A 70 5.89 13.52 6.91
CA ALA A 70 6.05 14.97 6.79
C ALA A 70 4.83 15.59 6.10
N LYS A 71 4.35 16.71 6.67
CA LYS A 71 3.26 17.52 6.09
C LYS A 71 3.78 18.60 5.15
N VAL A 72 4.92 19.21 5.51
CA VAL A 72 5.55 20.33 4.78
C VAL A 72 6.99 19.91 4.47
N PHE A 73 7.46 20.18 3.25
CA PHE A 73 8.79 19.76 2.74
C PHE A 73 9.02 18.25 2.84
N ARG A 74 8.27 17.49 2.03
CA ARG A 74 8.20 16.02 2.11
C ARG A 74 9.56 15.36 1.89
N GLY A 75 10.40 15.90 1.00
CA GLY A 75 11.61 15.22 0.56
C GLY A 75 11.31 13.78 0.14
N ASP A 76 12.31 12.91 0.08
CA ASP A 76 12.06 11.50 -0.15
C ASP A 76 11.66 10.78 1.16
N LEU A 77 10.35 10.70 1.40
CA LEU A 77 9.79 9.99 2.56
C LEU A 77 10.09 8.49 2.53
N ARG A 78 10.21 7.88 1.34
CA ARG A 78 10.53 6.46 1.20
C ARG A 78 11.94 6.20 1.71
N ALA A 79 12.90 6.99 1.23
CA ALA A 79 14.30 6.91 1.69
C ALA A 79 14.43 7.12 3.21
N LYS A 80 13.69 8.11 3.76
CA LYS A 80 13.67 8.35 5.22
C LYS A 80 13.12 7.16 6.01
N ALA A 81 12.06 6.50 5.52
CA ALA A 81 11.49 5.34 6.20
C ALA A 81 12.45 4.13 6.16
N VAL A 82 13.12 3.90 5.03
CA VAL A 82 14.15 2.86 4.90
C VAL A 82 15.32 3.13 5.85
N LYS A 83 15.78 4.38 5.92
CA LYS A 83 16.85 4.77 6.85
C LYS A 83 16.45 4.53 8.31
N ASP A 84 15.24 4.94 8.71
CA ASP A 84 14.72 4.69 10.07
C ASP A 84 14.60 3.18 10.37
N CYS A 85 14.23 2.35 9.38
CA CYS A 85 14.25 0.89 9.53
C CYS A 85 15.67 0.36 9.78
N GLN A 86 16.65 0.84 9.01
CA GLN A 86 18.05 0.43 9.14
C GLN A 86 18.65 0.86 10.49
N GLU A 87 18.35 2.09 10.94
CA GLU A 87 18.80 2.63 12.23
C GLU A 87 18.22 1.84 13.41
N LYS A 88 17.02 1.26 13.26
CA LYS A 88 16.40 0.35 14.22
C LYS A 88 16.96 -1.08 14.16
N GLY A 89 17.97 -1.34 13.34
CA GLY A 89 18.59 -2.67 13.18
C GLY A 89 17.82 -3.59 12.23
N GLY A 90 17.01 -3.04 11.32
CA GLY A 90 16.33 -3.82 10.30
C GLY A 90 17.28 -4.38 9.24
N THR A 91 17.05 -5.62 8.83
CA THR A 91 17.81 -6.30 7.78
C THR A 91 17.06 -6.27 6.46
N HIS A 92 17.71 -5.90 5.36
CA HIS A 92 17.07 -5.75 4.04
C HIS A 92 15.83 -4.86 4.11
N CYS A 93 15.99 -3.65 4.64
CA CYS A 93 14.90 -2.69 4.77
C CYS A 93 14.43 -2.20 3.40
N GLU A 94 13.16 -2.41 3.11
CA GLU A 94 12.52 -1.97 1.88
C GLU A 94 11.23 -1.21 2.20
N VAL A 95 10.82 -0.36 1.26
CA VAL A 95 9.56 0.38 1.38
C VAL A 95 8.41 -0.63 1.30
N TRP A 96 7.59 -0.68 2.34
CA TRP A 96 6.45 -1.59 2.39
C TRP A 96 5.20 -0.94 1.80
N PHE A 97 4.82 0.24 2.30
CA PHE A 97 3.72 1.01 1.74
C PHE A 97 3.83 2.48 2.07
N THR A 98 3.13 3.30 1.31
CA THR A 98 3.01 4.75 1.54
C THR A 98 1.55 5.12 1.74
N TYR A 99 1.31 6.20 2.48
CA TYR A 99 -0.02 6.75 2.64
C TYR A 99 -0.01 8.26 2.37
N GLN A 100 -1.16 8.74 1.91
CA GLN A 100 -1.36 10.07 1.35
C GLN A 100 -2.12 10.96 2.32
N GLU A 101 -2.36 12.20 1.87
CA GLU A 101 -3.28 13.09 2.56
C GLU A 101 -4.65 12.44 2.73
N THR A 102 -5.27 12.76 3.86
CA THR A 102 -6.54 12.20 4.27
C THR A 102 -6.55 10.68 4.48
N GLN A 103 -5.37 10.03 4.60
CA GLN A 103 -5.20 8.61 4.94
C GLN A 103 -4.52 8.41 6.30
N CYS A 104 -4.78 7.27 6.94
CA CYS A 104 -4.10 6.82 8.14
C CYS A 104 -3.40 5.51 7.83
N ALA A 105 -2.22 5.31 8.38
CA ALA A 105 -1.51 4.06 8.35
C ALA A 105 -1.50 3.46 9.76
N THR A 106 -1.76 2.16 9.84
CA THR A 106 -1.62 1.35 11.04
C THR A 106 -0.77 0.14 10.70
N VAL A 107 0.19 -0.18 11.55
CA VAL A 107 0.99 -1.40 11.47
C VAL A 107 0.84 -2.17 12.77
N GLY A 108 0.47 -3.44 12.66
CA GLY A 108 0.50 -4.41 13.73
C GLY A 108 1.62 -5.43 13.55
N GLN A 109 2.00 -6.08 14.64
CA GLN A 109 3.00 -7.14 14.67
C GLN A 109 2.55 -8.23 15.64
N ALA A 110 2.89 -9.48 15.32
CA ALA A 110 2.85 -10.56 16.30
C ALA A 110 4.17 -10.56 17.09
N LYS A 111 4.09 -10.30 18.40
CA LYS A 111 5.21 -10.23 19.35
C LYS A 111 6.12 -11.44 19.23
N GLY A 112 7.43 -11.17 19.19
CA GLY A 112 8.46 -12.20 19.08
C GLY A 112 8.56 -12.84 17.70
N THR A 113 7.89 -12.27 16.68
CA THR A 113 7.96 -12.77 15.30
C THR A 113 8.24 -11.66 14.30
N THR A 114 8.53 -12.04 13.06
CA THR A 114 8.70 -11.12 11.93
C THR A 114 7.40 -10.82 11.19
N LYS A 115 6.26 -11.32 11.67
CA LYS A 115 4.96 -11.17 11.01
C LYS A 115 4.37 -9.79 11.27
N LEU A 116 4.21 -9.03 10.19
CA LEU A 116 3.68 -7.67 10.20
C LEU A 116 2.34 -7.60 9.47
N TYR A 117 1.47 -6.70 9.92
CA TYR A 117 0.15 -6.46 9.35
C TYR A 117 -0.04 -4.97 9.10
N GLY A 118 -0.26 -4.56 7.85
CA GLY A 118 -0.42 -3.16 7.46
C GLY A 118 -1.85 -2.85 7.08
N GLN A 119 -2.37 -1.69 7.50
CA GLN A 119 -3.66 -1.20 7.06
C GLN A 119 -3.60 0.30 6.77
N VAL A 120 -4.20 0.71 5.65
CA VAL A 120 -4.36 2.13 5.27
C VAL A 120 -5.84 2.48 5.23
N THR A 121 -6.27 3.47 6.00
CA THR A 121 -7.68 3.88 6.11
C THR A 121 -7.91 5.29 5.56
N GLY A 122 -8.88 5.42 4.65
CA GLY A 122 -9.25 6.67 3.98
C GLY A 122 -10.16 7.59 4.83
N ARG A 123 -10.75 8.60 4.19
CA ARG A 123 -11.67 9.58 4.81
C ARG A 123 -12.98 9.00 5.32
N ASP A 124 -13.45 7.93 4.71
CA ASP A 124 -14.82 7.42 4.88
C ASP A 124 -15.09 6.69 6.20
N HIS A 125 -14.10 6.63 7.09
CA HIS A 125 -14.28 6.03 8.41
C HIS A 125 -14.37 7.13 9.47
N THR A 126 -15.54 7.37 10.06
CA THR A 126 -15.67 8.26 11.25
C THR A 126 -14.73 7.83 12.39
N PHE A 127 -14.24 6.59 12.37
CA PHE A 127 -13.27 6.02 13.31
C PHE A 127 -12.02 5.40 12.61
N ARG A 128 -11.37 6.16 11.71
CA ARG A 128 -10.20 5.73 10.89
C ARG A 128 -9.12 4.96 11.64
N LYS A 129 -8.73 5.45 12.82
CA LYS A 129 -7.74 4.81 13.70
C LYS A 129 -8.25 3.49 14.27
N LYS A 130 -9.48 3.50 14.81
CA LYS A 130 -10.11 2.32 15.41
C LYS A 130 -10.21 1.19 14.37
N PHE A 131 -10.68 1.50 13.16
CA PHE A 131 -10.77 0.52 12.08
C PHE A 131 -9.40 -0.02 11.69
N GLY A 132 -8.39 0.85 11.57
CA GLY A 132 -7.01 0.44 11.30
C GLY A 132 -6.48 -0.55 12.36
N ARG A 133 -6.66 -0.23 13.65
CA ARG A 133 -6.28 -1.09 14.77
C ARG A 133 -7.00 -2.43 14.76
N GLU A 134 -8.33 -2.41 14.64
CA GLU A 134 -9.14 -3.62 14.62
C GLU A 134 -8.75 -4.51 13.44
N SER A 135 -8.49 -3.92 12.28
CA SER A 135 -8.08 -4.65 11.08
C SER A 135 -6.75 -5.38 11.27
N VAL A 136 -5.68 -4.70 11.72
CA VAL A 136 -4.37 -5.33 11.89
C VAL A 136 -4.37 -6.36 13.03
N LEU A 137 -5.06 -6.08 14.14
CA LEU A 137 -5.16 -7.00 15.27
C LEU A 137 -6.01 -8.23 14.96
N SER A 138 -7.09 -8.06 14.19
CA SER A 138 -7.93 -9.19 13.75
C SER A 138 -7.21 -10.05 12.72
N GLN A 139 -6.42 -9.45 11.83
CA GLN A 139 -5.61 -10.22 10.87
C GLN A 139 -4.55 -11.05 11.58
N CYS A 140 -3.87 -10.45 12.56
CA CYS A 140 -2.94 -11.19 13.42
C CYS A 140 -3.60 -12.38 14.14
N GLN A 141 -4.81 -12.21 14.68
CA GLN A 141 -5.53 -13.32 15.32
C GLN A 141 -6.00 -14.38 14.33
N ARG A 142 -6.42 -14.00 13.11
CA ARG A 142 -6.79 -14.94 12.05
C ARG A 142 -5.61 -15.81 11.59
N ASP A 143 -4.40 -15.28 11.69
CA ASP A 143 -3.16 -16.01 11.40
C ASP A 143 -2.74 -16.95 12.56
N GLY A 144 -3.56 -17.07 13.61
CA GLY A 144 -3.41 -18.05 14.69
C GLY A 144 -2.71 -17.53 15.95
N PHE A 145 -2.36 -16.24 16.00
CA PHE A 145 -1.73 -15.65 17.19
C PHE A 145 -2.75 -15.33 18.28
N ARG A 146 -2.35 -15.48 19.55
CA ARG A 146 -3.19 -15.09 20.68
C ARG A 146 -3.31 -13.57 20.74
N LYS A 147 -4.42 -13.08 21.29
CA LYS A 147 -4.71 -11.63 21.39
C LYS A 147 -3.62 -10.84 22.12
N ASP A 148 -2.97 -11.41 23.13
CA ASP A 148 -1.85 -10.82 23.88
C ASP A 148 -0.53 -10.75 23.10
N GLN A 149 -0.41 -11.53 22.03
CA GLN A 149 0.72 -11.53 21.11
C GLN A 149 0.54 -10.50 19.97
N CYS A 150 -0.68 -10.06 19.68
CA CYS A 150 -0.94 -9.10 18.62
C CYS A 150 -0.87 -7.67 19.16
N GLU A 151 0.05 -6.85 18.64
CA GLU A 151 0.19 -5.45 19.05
C GLU A 151 0.24 -4.50 17.86
N VAL A 152 -0.05 -3.22 18.12
CA VAL A 152 0.09 -2.14 17.13
C VAL A 152 1.42 -1.45 17.37
N VAL A 153 2.31 -1.52 16.39
CA VAL A 153 3.67 -0.94 16.45
C VAL A 153 3.76 0.43 15.77
N TYR A 154 2.80 0.77 14.93
CA TYR A 154 2.69 2.09 14.33
C TYR A 154 1.24 2.47 14.09
N GLU A 155 0.86 3.71 14.39
CA GLU A 155 -0.42 4.27 14.01
C GLU A 155 -0.29 5.77 13.79
N ARG A 156 -0.58 6.25 12.58
CA ARG A 156 -0.63 7.68 12.31
C ARG A 156 -1.62 8.04 11.23
N CYS A 157 -2.32 9.14 11.45
CA CYS A 157 -3.15 9.78 10.44
C CYS A 157 -2.45 11.01 9.89
N SER A 158 -2.51 11.21 8.58
CA SER A 158 -2.34 12.55 8.04
C SER A 158 -3.50 13.39 8.56
N SER A 159 -3.23 14.34 9.44
CA SER A 159 -4.28 15.17 10.04
C SER A 159 -5.16 15.76 8.95
N VAL A 160 -6.47 15.61 9.09
CA VAL A 160 -7.42 16.54 8.48
C VAL A 160 -7.33 17.76 9.38
N MET A 161 -6.80 18.87 8.87
CA MET A 161 -7.11 20.17 9.43
C MET A 161 -8.23 20.73 8.59
#